data_AF-A0A820SVF4-F1
#
_entry.id   AF-A0A820SVF4-F1
#
_cell.length_a   1.000
_cell.length_b   1.000
_cell.length_c   1.000
_cell.angle_alpha   90.00
_cell.angle_beta   90.00
_cell.angle_gamma   90.00
#
_symmetry.space_group_name_H-M   'P 1'
#
loop_
_entity.id
_entity.type
_entity.pdbx_description
1 polymer ?
#
loop_
_entity_poly.entity_id
_entity_poly.type
_entity_poly.pdbx_seq_one_letter_code
_entity_poly.pdbx_strand_id
1 'polypeptide(L)'
;IVNARRLFSSCINEEAIEEEGIDVILSFINTELGGWPILQGSTWDSSTFDLTNLLTKLGQYNVFTLYYVGTYPDEKNSSSYCIYVGQGSLGLSDRSYYINETGITQAYRQYMKNIALALTNDTS
;
A
#
# COMPACT_ATOMS: atom_id res chain seq x y z
N ILE A 1 -24.67 8.38 -11.43
CA ILE A 1 -24.62 7.55 -12.66
C ILE A 1 -23.44 7.94 -13.57
N VAL A 2 -23.23 9.22 -13.89
CA VAL A 2 -22.09 9.65 -14.75
C VAL A 2 -20.72 9.30 -14.16
N ASN A 3 -20.48 9.54 -12.86
CA ASN A 3 -19.17 9.25 -12.24
C ASN A 3 -18.85 7.75 -12.20
N ALA A 4 -19.85 6.91 -11.86
CA ALA A 4 -19.67 5.44 -11.85
C ALA A 4 -19.33 4.91 -13.26
N ARG A 5 -19.99 5.43 -14.30
CA ARG A 5 -19.67 5.07 -15.69
C ARG A 5 -18.25 5.52 -16.07
N ARG A 6 -17.84 6.73 -15.70
CA ARG A 6 -16.47 7.23 -15.98
C ARG A 6 -15.40 6.39 -15.29
N LEU A 7 -15.57 6.10 -14.01
CA LEU A 7 -14.65 5.24 -13.25
C LEU A 7 -14.55 3.85 -13.88
N PHE A 8 -15.69 3.24 -14.22
CA PHE A 8 -15.68 1.95 -14.89
C PHE A 8 -14.93 2.01 -16.21
N SER A 9 -15.22 3.00 -17.06
CA SER A 9 -14.56 3.16 -18.35
C SER A 9 -13.06 3.40 -18.25
N SER A 10 -12.57 4.12 -17.23
CA SER A 10 -11.12 4.28 -17.03
C SER A 10 -10.46 2.98 -16.55
N CYS A 11 -11.11 2.21 -15.68
CA CYS A 11 -10.54 0.97 -15.15
C CYS A 11 -10.43 -0.17 -16.18
N ILE A 12 -11.28 -0.18 -17.21
CA ILE A 12 -11.27 -1.24 -18.24
C ILE A 12 -10.44 -0.88 -19.47
N ASN A 13 -9.90 0.33 -19.55
CA ASN A 13 -9.13 0.78 -20.70
C ASN A 13 -7.66 0.37 -20.54
N GLU A 14 -7.37 -0.89 -20.85
CA GLU A 14 -6.02 -1.47 -20.72
C GLU A 14 -5.00 -0.73 -21.58
N GLU A 15 -5.36 -0.27 -22.80
CA GLU A 15 -4.44 0.46 -23.67
C GLU A 15 -3.90 1.74 -23.01
N ALA A 16 -4.77 2.51 -22.35
CA ALA A 16 -4.35 3.72 -21.63
C ALA A 16 -3.53 3.38 -20.38
N ILE A 17 -3.84 2.28 -19.68
CA ILE A 17 -3.10 1.84 -18.50
C ILE A 17 -1.67 1.41 -18.89
N GLU A 18 -1.53 0.67 -19.99
CA GLU A 18 -0.24 0.22 -20.49
C GLU A 18 0.59 1.37 -21.09
N GLU A 19 -0.04 2.40 -21.68
CA GLU A 19 0.64 3.60 -22.14
C GLU A 19 1.27 4.40 -20.97
N GLU A 20 0.58 4.47 -19.83
CA GLU A 20 1.11 5.12 -18.61
C GLU A 20 2.21 4.29 -17.92
N GLY A 21 2.15 2.96 -18.02
CA GLY A 21 3.14 2.05 -17.47
C GLY A 21 3.33 2.20 -15.95
N ILE A 22 4.54 1.90 -15.46
CA ILE A 22 4.84 1.97 -14.02
C ILE A 22 5.23 3.37 -13.53
N ASP A 23 5.43 4.33 -14.42
CA ASP A 23 5.90 5.67 -14.08
C ASP A 23 4.97 6.37 -13.09
N VAL A 24 3.66 6.13 -13.22
CA VAL A 24 2.64 6.66 -12.32
C VAL A 24 2.87 6.18 -10.88
N ILE A 25 3.09 4.88 -10.68
CA ILE A 25 3.28 4.32 -9.33
C ILE A 25 4.67 4.66 -8.78
N LEU A 26 5.72 4.70 -9.60
CA LEU A 26 7.05 5.11 -9.17
C LEU A 26 7.08 6.58 -8.75
N SER A 27 6.47 7.46 -9.54
CA SER A 27 6.32 8.88 -9.21
C SER A 27 5.58 9.03 -7.88
N PHE A 28 4.47 8.32 -7.71
CA PHE A 28 3.71 8.33 -6.46
C PHE A 28 4.55 7.86 -5.25
N ILE A 29 5.26 6.73 -5.36
CA ILE A 29 6.11 6.23 -4.28
C ILE A 29 7.19 7.26 -3.91
N ASN A 30 7.86 7.84 -4.90
CA ASN A 30 8.98 8.74 -4.66
C ASN A 30 8.56 10.12 -4.15
N THR A 31 7.47 10.68 -4.69
CA THR A 31 7.04 12.04 -4.36
C THR A 31 6.09 12.09 -3.17
N GLU A 32 5.11 11.18 -3.12
CA GLU A 32 4.09 11.19 -2.08
C GLU A 32 4.55 10.39 -0.86
N LEU A 33 5.15 9.22 -1.02
CA LEU A 33 5.46 8.33 0.11
C LEU A 33 6.88 8.48 0.67
N GLY A 34 7.74 9.28 0.03
CA GLY A 34 9.14 9.46 0.45
C GLY A 34 10.07 8.33 0.01
N GLY A 35 9.67 7.57 -1.01
CA GLY A 35 10.45 6.50 -1.60
C GLY A 35 10.25 5.14 -0.95
N TRP A 36 10.89 4.12 -1.55
CA TRP A 36 10.91 2.77 -1.04
C TRP A 36 12.36 2.26 -1.02
N PRO A 37 12.96 2.00 0.16
CA PRO A 37 14.38 1.64 0.27
C PRO A 37 14.85 0.53 -0.69
N ILE A 38 14.00 -0.45 -0.99
CA ILE A 38 14.35 -1.56 -1.89
C ILE A 38 14.55 -1.10 -3.35
N LEU A 39 13.87 -0.04 -3.77
CA LEU A 39 13.98 0.52 -5.12
C LEU A 39 15.16 1.50 -5.22
N GLN A 40 15.42 2.25 -4.15
CA GLN A 40 16.46 3.30 -4.13
C GLN A 40 17.85 2.80 -3.73
N GLY A 41 17.94 1.65 -3.05
CA GLY A 41 19.21 1.05 -2.67
C GLY A 41 20.09 2.00 -1.83
N SER A 42 21.32 2.24 -2.28
CA SER A 42 22.29 3.10 -1.59
C SER A 42 21.95 4.60 -1.63
N THR A 43 21.01 5.01 -2.47
CA THR A 43 20.57 6.41 -2.56
C THR A 43 19.48 6.78 -1.54
N TRP A 44 18.94 5.78 -0.83
CA TRP A 44 17.96 6.01 0.21
C TRP A 44 18.62 6.57 1.48
N ASP A 45 18.15 7.73 1.95
CA ASP A 45 18.65 8.41 3.14
C ASP A 45 17.75 8.15 4.35
N SER A 46 18.19 7.25 5.23
CA SER A 46 17.48 6.90 6.46
C SER A 46 17.32 8.06 7.44
N SER A 47 18.15 9.10 7.36
CA SER A 47 18.07 10.26 8.26
C SER A 47 16.84 11.13 8.00
N THR A 48 16.26 11.03 6.80
CA THR A 48 15.06 11.77 6.40
C THR A 48 13.76 10.99 6.62
N PHE A 49 13.85 9.72 7.04
CA PHE A 49 12.71 8.84 7.18
C PHE A 49 11.84 9.19 8.39
N ASP A 50 10.57 9.49 8.14
CA ASP A 50 9.55 9.72 9.17
C ASP A 50 8.43 8.68 9.03
N LEU A 51 8.44 7.69 9.95
CA LEU A 51 7.44 6.63 9.99
C LEU A 51 6.03 7.16 10.25
N THR A 52 5.87 8.17 11.11
CA THR A 52 4.55 8.73 11.44
C THR A 52 3.96 9.43 10.22
N ASN A 53 4.77 10.20 9.49
CA ASN A 53 4.35 10.83 8.24
C ASN A 53 3.96 9.76 7.18
N LEU A 54 4.79 8.73 6.99
CA LEU A 54 4.49 7.64 6.06
C LEU A 54 3.16 6.95 6.40
N LEU A 55 2.95 6.54 7.65
CA LEU A 55 1.71 5.88 8.08
C LEU A 55 0.49 6.80 7.92
N THR A 56 0.64 8.10 8.18
CA THR A 56 -0.43 9.09 8.00
C THR A 56 -0.82 9.19 6.52
N LYS A 57 0.16 9.30 5.62
CA LYS A 57 -0.08 9.34 4.17
C LYS A 57 -0.72 8.04 3.67
N LEU A 58 -0.19 6.88 4.05
CA LEU A 58 -0.79 5.59 3.71
C LEU A 58 -2.24 5.46 4.20
N GLY A 59 -2.55 5.96 5.41
CA GLY A 59 -3.90 6.01 5.94
C GLY A 59 -4.87 6.85 5.09
N GLN A 60 -4.41 7.93 4.47
CA GLN A 60 -5.22 8.73 3.53
C GLN A 60 -5.60 7.94 2.27
N TYR A 61 -4.80 6.93 1.91
CA TYR A 61 -5.09 5.98 0.82
C TYR A 61 -5.75 4.68 1.31
N ASN A 62 -6.25 4.64 2.56
CA ASN A 62 -6.83 3.46 3.19
C ASN A 62 -5.89 2.24 3.30
N VAL A 63 -4.58 2.49 3.39
CA VAL A 63 -3.57 1.44 3.59
C VAL A 63 -3.11 1.44 5.06
N PHE A 64 -3.49 0.39 5.80
CA PHE A 64 -3.26 0.28 7.24
C PHE A 64 -2.39 -0.93 7.59
N THR A 65 -1.07 -0.77 7.63
CA THR A 65 -0.12 -1.89 7.81
C THR A 65 0.12 -2.27 9.27
N LEU A 66 0.77 -1.40 10.06
CA LEU A 66 1.12 -1.68 11.46
C LEU A 66 -0.11 -1.63 12.38
N TYR A 67 -0.91 -0.58 12.21
CA TYR A 67 -2.13 -0.35 12.97
C TYR A 67 -3.23 0.13 12.04
N TYR A 68 -4.44 -0.30 12.33
CA TYR A 68 -5.63 0.31 11.77
C TYR A 68 -6.02 1.53 12.62
N VAL A 69 -6.31 2.66 11.96
CA VAL A 69 -6.83 3.86 12.63
C VAL A 69 -8.06 4.32 11.87
N GLY A 70 -9.19 4.46 12.57
CA GLY A 70 -10.43 4.91 11.97
C GLY A 70 -11.38 5.54 12.99
N THR A 71 -12.47 6.09 12.50
CA THR A 71 -13.51 6.71 13.34
C THR A 71 -14.79 5.91 13.25
N TYR A 72 -15.30 5.46 14.40
CA TYR A 72 -16.56 4.71 14.49
C TYR A 72 -17.41 5.27 15.64
N PRO A 73 -18.73 4.98 15.66
CA PRO A 73 -19.58 5.31 16.80
C PRO A 73 -19.04 4.67 18.07
N ASP A 74 -18.99 5.42 19.17
CA ASP A 74 -18.54 4.92 20.47
C ASP A 74 -19.48 3.81 20.96
N GLU A 75 -18.90 2.66 21.29
CA GLU A 75 -19.64 1.49 21.82
C GLU A 75 -20.44 1.80 23.08
N LYS A 76 -19.99 2.78 23.88
CA LYS A 76 -20.69 3.23 25.11
C LYS A 76 -21.74 4.31 24.84
N ASN A 77 -21.63 5.02 23.73
CA ASN A 77 -22.56 6.09 23.34
C ASN A 77 -22.59 6.24 21.81
N SER A 78 -23.55 5.57 21.17
CA SER A 78 -23.68 5.56 19.70
C SER A 78 -24.02 6.92 19.08
N SER A 79 -24.31 7.96 19.88
CA SER A 79 -24.48 9.34 19.40
C SER A 79 -23.16 10.11 19.32
N SER A 80 -22.05 9.53 19.78
CA SER A 80 -20.70 10.09 19.68
C SER A 80 -19.81 9.20 18.82
N TYR A 81 -18.76 9.77 18.24
CA TYR A 81 -17.71 9.02 17.55
C TYR A 81 -16.43 9.04 18.39
N CYS A 82 -15.62 7.99 18.28
CA CYS A 82 -14.28 7.98 18.83
C CYS A 82 -13.27 7.43 17.81
N ILE A 83 -11.98 7.65 18.11
CA ILE A 83 -10.88 7.09 17.33
C ILE A 83 -10.68 5.66 17.78
N TYR A 84 -10.73 4.75 16.82
CA TYR A 84 -10.42 3.33 17.01
C TYR A 84 -9.02 3.07 16.50
N VAL A 85 -8.22 2.46 17.37
CA VAL A 85 -6.90 1.93 17.01
C VAL A 85 -6.95 0.42 17.17
N GLY A 86 -6.66 -0.29 16.08
CA GLY A 86 -6.77 -1.75 16.02
C GLY A 86 -5.56 -2.39 15.33
N GLN A 87 -5.65 -3.71 15.20
CA GLN A 87 -4.66 -4.47 14.44
C GLN A 87 -4.65 -4.03 12.98
N GLY A 88 -3.46 -3.78 12.43
CA GLY A 88 -3.30 -3.51 11.01
C GLY A 88 -3.43 -4.75 10.13
N SER A 89 -3.46 -4.55 8.82
CA SER A 89 -3.59 -5.63 7.83
C SER A 89 -2.32 -6.46 7.72
N LEU A 90 -2.49 -7.75 7.48
CA LEU A 90 -1.44 -8.64 7.02
C LEU A 90 -1.50 -8.75 5.49
N GLY A 91 -0.35 -9.01 4.86
CA GLY A 91 -0.31 -9.24 3.40
C GLY A 91 -0.91 -10.58 2.97
N LEU A 92 -0.88 -11.58 3.85
CA LEU A 92 -1.59 -12.85 3.73
C LEU A 92 -2.83 -12.82 4.60
N SER A 93 -3.84 -13.59 4.22
CA SER A 93 -5.19 -13.51 4.79
C SER A 93 -5.30 -13.91 6.27
N ASP A 94 -4.32 -14.62 6.82
CA ASP A 94 -4.35 -15.08 8.21
C ASP A 94 -2.96 -15.12 8.87
N ARG A 95 -2.93 -14.91 10.18
CA ARG A 95 -1.71 -14.95 11.00
C ARG A 95 -1.01 -16.31 10.92
N SER A 96 -1.75 -17.41 10.80
CA SER A 96 -1.21 -18.78 10.77
C SER A 96 -0.17 -18.99 9.65
N TYR A 97 -0.30 -18.30 8.52
CA TYR A 97 0.68 -18.35 7.42
C TYR A 97 2.05 -17.78 7.79
N TYR A 98 2.13 -17.02 8.88
CA TYR A 98 3.37 -16.41 9.38
C TYR A 98 3.96 -17.14 10.58
N ILE A 99 3.23 -18.07 11.20
CA ILE A 99 3.72 -18.84 12.36
C ILE A 99 4.68 -19.93 11.90
N ASN A 100 4.34 -20.63 10.81
CA ASN A 100 5.17 -21.67 10.22
C ASN A 100 5.43 -21.35 8.76
N GLU A 101 6.63 -21.63 8.28
CA GLU A 101 6.94 -21.49 6.86
C GLU A 101 6.18 -22.55 6.05
N THR A 102 5.42 -22.09 5.07
CA THR A 102 4.66 -22.94 4.15
C THR A 102 5.03 -22.59 2.72
N GLY A 103 4.59 -23.42 1.75
CA GLY A 103 4.70 -23.07 0.33
C GLY A 103 4.03 -21.73 -0.01
N ILE A 104 2.98 -21.33 0.72
CA ILE A 104 2.30 -20.04 0.54
C ILE A 104 3.20 -18.88 0.98
N THR A 105 3.87 -19.00 2.12
CA THR A 105 4.82 -17.99 2.60
C THR A 105 6.00 -17.82 1.65
N GLN A 106 6.48 -18.92 1.06
CA GLN A 106 7.54 -18.90 0.04
C GLN A 106 7.06 -18.22 -1.25
N ALA A 107 5.86 -18.56 -1.74
CA ALA A 107 5.27 -17.92 -2.91
C ALA A 107 5.05 -16.41 -2.69
N TYR A 108 4.59 -16.01 -1.50
CA TYR A 108 4.42 -14.61 -1.13
C TYR A 108 5.76 -13.84 -1.10
N ARG A 109 6.82 -14.47 -0.57
CA ARG A 109 8.18 -13.91 -0.63
C ARG A 109 8.65 -13.75 -2.06
N GLN A 110 8.40 -14.74 -2.93
CA GLN A 110 8.78 -14.66 -4.34
C GLN A 110 7.98 -13.58 -5.07
N TYR A 111 6.69 -13.44 -4.79
CA TYR A 111 5.85 -12.38 -5.33
C TYR A 111 6.40 -10.99 -4.97
N MET A 112 6.74 -10.74 -3.70
CA MET A 112 7.35 -9.46 -3.29
C MET A 112 8.66 -9.16 -4.04
N LYS A 113 9.51 -10.17 -4.27
CA LYS A 113 10.73 -10.00 -5.07
C LYS A 113 10.42 -9.67 -6.53
N ASN A 114 9.44 -10.35 -7.13
CA ASN A 114 9.06 -10.11 -8.52
C ASN A 114 8.52 -8.70 -8.72
N ILE A 115 7.70 -8.20 -7.78
CA ILE A 115 7.21 -6.82 -7.83
C ILE A 115 8.36 -5.82 -7.72
N ALA A 116 9.29 -6.02 -6.77
CA ALA A 116 10.46 -5.16 -6.65
C ALA A 116 11.30 -5.15 -7.94
N LEU A 117 11.53 -6.32 -8.56
CA LEU A 117 12.26 -6.44 -9.81
C LEU A 117 11.54 -5.77 -10.99
N ALA A 118 10.22 -5.93 -11.09
CA ALA A 118 9.42 -5.28 -12.12
C ALA A 118 9.54 -3.76 -12.03
N LEU A 119 9.46 -3.21 -10.81
CA LEU A 119 9.58 -1.77 -10.56
C LEU A 119 11.00 -1.22 -10.78
N THR A 120 12.05 -2.05 -10.72
CA THR A 120 13.43 -1.61 -10.99
C THR A 120 13.89 -1.85 -12.43
N ASN A 121 13.31 -2.81 -13.14
CA ASN A 121 13.78 -3.19 -14.48
C ASN A 121 13.16 -2.31 -15.58
N ASP A 122 11.99 -1.72 -15.33
CA ASP A 122 11.28 -0.86 -16.27
C ASP A 122 11.75 0.61 -16.19
N THR A 123 12.74 0.92 -15.34
CA THR A 123 13.50 2.18 -15.38
C THR A 123 14.68 2.16 -16.37
N SER A 124 14.65 1.27 -17.38
CA SER A 124 15.71 1.06 -18.37
C SER A 124 15.33 1.54 -19.76
#